data_AF-A0A524H6P7-F1
#
_entry.id   AF-A0A524H6P7-F1
#
_cell.length_a   1.000
_cell.length_b   1.000
_cell.length_c   1.000
_cell.angle_alpha   90.00
_cell.angle_beta   90.00
_cell.angle_gamma   90.00
#
_symmetry.space_group_name_H-M   'P 1'
#
loop_
_entity.id
_entity.type
_entity.pdbx_description
1 polymer ?
#
loop_
_entity_poly.entity_id
_entity_poly.type
_entity_poly.pdbx_seq_one_letter_code
_entity_poly.pdbx_strand_id
1 'polypeptide(L)'
;MDIERIAAKKRNLQRRAEILRLIRQFFQEGYYLEVETPQLAPTPLPEAFIEPIATERGWLLPSPELYMNPLLAADFGNIFQICHTFRKGEKGIHNQEEFTLLEYYRIGHNYMQLAAKTEELVTFIAASLNNSTTISYQGQSIDLSPPWLRLSVSEAFTVACGWDPVVISDPERFDFELATTVAELSQTRPLVLYDFPAEMASLSRLKAADDKVAERAEIFIGGLELANIFSELTDPIE
;
A
#
# COMPACT_ATOMS: atom_id res chain seq x y z
N MET A 1 -25.55 -9.67 19.51
CA MET A 1 -24.26 -10.13 18.93
C MET A 1 -24.44 -11.60 18.63
N ASP A 2 -24.41 -11.98 17.36
CA ASP A 2 -24.74 -13.35 16.91
C ASP A 2 -23.50 -14.25 17.00
N ILE A 3 -23.54 -15.24 17.90
CA ILE A 3 -22.42 -16.16 18.19
C ILE A 3 -22.10 -17.03 16.96
N GLU A 4 -23.11 -17.45 16.19
CA GLU A 4 -22.91 -18.29 15.00
C GLU A 4 -22.16 -17.52 13.92
N ARG A 5 -22.54 -16.25 13.71
CA ARG A 5 -21.83 -15.33 12.80
C ARG A 5 -20.37 -15.11 13.22
N ILE A 6 -20.07 -15.05 14.51
CA ILE A 6 -18.68 -14.93 15.01
C ILE A 6 -17.92 -16.24 14.76
N ALA A 7 -18.52 -17.38 15.08
CA ALA A 7 -17.90 -18.69 14.90
C ALA A 7 -17.53 -18.95 13.42
N ALA A 8 -18.37 -18.51 12.48
CA ALA A 8 -18.10 -18.61 11.04
C ALA A 8 -16.81 -17.89 10.61
N LYS A 9 -16.32 -16.90 11.37
CA LYS A 9 -15.08 -16.16 11.07
C LYS A 9 -13.80 -16.85 11.55
N LYS A 10 -13.90 -17.92 12.36
CA LYS A 10 -12.74 -18.56 13.03
C LYS A 10 -11.60 -18.88 12.07
N ARG A 11 -11.90 -19.52 10.93
CA ARG A 11 -10.89 -19.90 9.92
C ARG A 11 -10.17 -18.66 9.36
N ASN A 12 -10.91 -17.59 9.09
CA ASN A 12 -10.33 -16.36 8.55
C ASN A 12 -9.46 -15.64 9.58
N LEU A 13 -9.87 -15.63 10.85
CA LEU A 13 -9.07 -15.08 11.94
C LEU A 13 -7.78 -15.87 12.17
N GLN A 14 -7.83 -17.20 12.10
CA GLN A 14 -6.63 -18.05 12.18
C GLN A 14 -5.69 -17.80 11.00
N ARG A 15 -6.21 -17.71 9.77
CA ARG A 15 -5.40 -17.34 8.59
C ARG A 15 -4.79 -15.95 8.73
N ARG A 16 -5.55 -14.98 9.22
CA ARG A 16 -5.05 -13.62 9.47
C ARG A 16 -3.90 -13.63 10.49
N ALA A 17 -4.03 -14.36 11.60
CA ALA A 17 -2.96 -14.49 12.60
C ALA A 17 -1.69 -15.09 11.97
N GLU A 18 -1.85 -16.10 11.11
CA GLU A 18 -0.72 -16.72 10.41
C GLU A 18 -0.09 -15.78 9.37
N ILE A 19 -0.89 -15.00 8.63
CA ILE A 19 -0.38 -13.94 7.73
C ILE A 19 0.50 -12.96 8.51
N LEU A 20 0.03 -12.48 9.67
CA LEU A 20 0.80 -11.55 10.51
C LEU A 20 2.10 -12.17 11.04
N ARG A 21 2.08 -13.47 11.37
CA ARG A 21 3.28 -14.21 11.77
C ARG A 21 4.29 -14.30 10.62
N LEU A 22 3.83 -14.62 9.41
CA LEU A 22 4.66 -14.73 8.21
C LEU A 22 5.24 -13.38 7.77
N ILE A 23 4.47 -12.29 7.88
CA ILE A 23 4.97 -10.93 7.64
C ILE A 23 6.17 -10.65 8.56
N ARG A 24 6.01 -10.88 9.88
CA ARG A 24 7.12 -10.67 10.83
C ARG A 24 8.32 -11.54 10.50
N GLN A 25 8.09 -12.81 10.18
CA GLN A 25 9.16 -13.72 9.79
C GLN A 25 9.94 -13.19 8.57
N PHE A 26 9.23 -12.75 7.53
CA PHE A 26 9.84 -12.22 6.30
C PHE A 26 10.74 -11.02 6.58
N PHE A 27 10.27 -10.07 7.39
CA PHE A 27 11.06 -8.87 7.73
C PHE A 27 12.21 -9.17 8.69
N GLN A 28 12.03 -10.11 9.64
CA GLN A 28 13.10 -10.58 10.53
C GLN A 28 14.23 -11.24 9.74
N GLU A 29 13.91 -12.13 8.80
CA GLU A 29 14.90 -12.76 7.91
C GLU A 29 15.58 -11.74 6.98
N GLY A 30 14.88 -10.64 6.66
CA GLY A 30 15.39 -9.49 5.91
C GLY A 30 16.21 -8.49 6.74
N TYR A 31 16.47 -8.75 8.03
CA TYR A 31 17.17 -7.86 8.97
C TYR A 31 16.51 -6.49 9.14
N TYR A 32 15.18 -6.45 9.19
CA TYR A 32 14.44 -5.25 9.59
C TYR A 32 14.18 -5.26 11.09
N LEU A 33 14.21 -4.07 11.70
CA LEU A 33 13.79 -3.84 13.06
C LEU A 33 12.28 -3.60 13.12
N GLU A 34 11.55 -4.43 13.88
CA GLU A 34 10.14 -4.14 14.21
C GLU A 34 10.10 -3.00 15.23
N VAL A 35 9.37 -1.92 14.91
CA VAL A 35 9.19 -0.76 15.79
C VAL A 35 7.73 -0.59 16.18
N GLU A 36 7.49 0.13 17.27
CA GLU A 36 6.15 0.57 17.68
C GLU A 36 6.19 2.08 17.94
N THR A 37 5.38 2.81 17.21
CA THR A 37 5.26 4.27 17.31
C THR A 37 3.88 4.69 17.84
N PRO A 38 3.74 5.90 18.41
CA PRO A 38 2.45 6.41 18.86
C PRO A 38 1.43 6.46 17.72
N GLN A 39 0.16 6.15 18.01
CA GLN A 39 -0.97 6.26 17.07
C GLN A 39 -1.85 7.50 17.32
N LEU A 40 -1.43 8.34 18.27
CA LEU A 40 -2.10 9.59 18.65
C LEU A 40 -1.07 10.71 18.58
N ALA A 41 -1.33 11.71 17.75
CA ALA A 41 -0.47 12.87 17.58
C ALA A 41 -1.12 14.17 18.10
N PRO A 42 -0.33 15.14 18.60
CA PRO A 42 -0.87 16.43 19.05
C PRO A 42 -1.41 17.27 17.89
N THR A 43 -0.92 17.04 16.68
CA THR A 43 -1.32 17.73 15.44
C THR A 43 -1.77 16.70 14.41
N PRO A 44 -2.73 17.04 13.54
CA PRO A 44 -3.15 16.14 12.48
C PRO A 44 -2.02 15.98 11.45
N LEU A 45 -1.95 14.81 10.82
CA LEU A 45 -1.14 14.63 9.62
C LEU A 45 -1.82 15.32 8.44
N PRO A 46 -1.10 16.17 7.68
CA PRO A 46 -1.65 16.80 6.50
C PRO A 46 -1.63 15.80 5.33
N GLU A 47 -2.63 14.93 5.26
CA GLU A 47 -2.85 14.06 4.10
C GLU A 47 -4.00 14.62 3.25
N ALA A 48 -3.72 14.96 1.99
CA ALA A 48 -4.62 15.73 1.13
C ALA A 48 -6.03 15.10 0.95
N PHE A 49 -6.13 13.77 1.05
CA PHE A 49 -7.35 13.02 0.79
C PHE A 49 -7.87 12.25 2.01
N ILE A 50 -7.25 12.41 3.18
CA ILE A 50 -7.60 11.64 4.37
C ILE A 50 -8.01 12.58 5.49
N GLU A 51 -9.25 12.43 5.95
CA GLU A 51 -9.75 13.19 7.09
C GLU A 51 -9.35 12.46 8.40
N PRO A 52 -8.59 13.09 9.31
CA PRO A 52 -8.17 12.46 10.55
C PRO A 52 -9.29 12.47 11.59
N ILE A 53 -9.27 11.49 12.51
CA ILE A 53 -10.22 11.43 13.64
C ILE A 53 -9.68 12.25 14.82
N ALA A 54 -10.39 13.31 15.17
CA ALA A 54 -10.09 14.14 16.34
C ALA A 54 -10.51 13.46 17.66
N THR A 55 -9.71 13.67 18.71
CA THR A 55 -10.00 13.29 20.10
C THR A 55 -9.76 14.49 21.02
N GLU A 56 -10.11 14.39 22.31
CA GLU A 56 -9.80 15.45 23.28
C GLU A 56 -8.30 15.68 23.51
N ARG A 57 -7.45 14.70 23.16
CA ARG A 57 -6.01 14.69 23.47
C ARG A 57 -5.12 14.82 22.22
N GLY A 58 -5.70 14.93 21.03
CA GLY A 58 -4.98 14.91 19.77
C GLY A 58 -5.75 14.20 18.66
N TRP A 59 -5.03 13.71 17.66
CA TRP A 59 -5.56 13.14 16.43
C TRP A 59 -5.09 11.70 16.27
N LEU A 60 -6.02 10.79 15.99
CA LEU A 60 -5.66 9.44 15.61
C LEU A 60 -5.01 9.47 14.23
N LEU A 61 -3.93 8.70 14.08
CA LEU A 61 -3.10 8.77 12.90
C LEU A 61 -3.61 7.88 11.74
N PRO A 62 -3.61 8.40 10.51
CA PRO A 62 -3.92 7.63 9.29
C PRO A 62 -2.77 6.72 8.80
N SER A 63 -1.54 6.99 9.24
CA SER A 63 -0.34 6.17 9.05
C SER A 63 0.67 6.40 10.21
N PRO A 64 1.59 5.45 10.49
CA PRO A 64 2.70 5.66 11.41
C PRO A 64 3.86 6.53 10.87
N GLU A 65 3.80 7.01 9.62
CA GLU A 65 4.92 7.68 8.92
C GLU A 65 5.54 8.83 9.74
N LEU A 66 4.69 9.62 10.43
CA LEU A 66 5.10 10.79 11.21
C LEU A 66 6.19 10.46 12.22
N TYR A 67 6.09 9.27 12.82
CA TYR A 67 6.99 8.82 13.86
C TYR A 67 8.04 7.84 13.34
N MET A 68 7.80 7.20 12.19
CA MET A 68 8.79 6.32 11.57
C MET A 68 9.88 7.10 10.84
N ASN A 69 9.53 8.20 10.15
CA ASN A 69 10.51 9.03 9.43
C ASN A 69 11.64 9.59 10.33
N PRO A 70 11.36 10.10 11.54
CA PRO A 70 12.42 10.49 12.49
C PRO A 70 13.35 9.35 12.90
N LEU A 71 12.86 8.10 12.95
CA LEU A 71 13.72 6.94 13.26
C LEU A 71 14.70 6.68 12.11
N LEU A 72 14.27 6.85 10.86
CA LEU A 72 15.16 6.77 9.70
C LEU A 72 16.22 7.87 9.73
N ALA A 73 15.81 9.11 10.04
CA ALA A 73 16.74 10.23 10.19
C ALA A 73 17.75 10.02 11.34
N ALA A 74 17.37 9.24 12.36
CA ALA A 74 18.24 8.83 13.46
C ALA A 74 19.05 7.55 13.18
N ASP A 75 19.09 7.09 11.93
CA ASP A 75 19.89 5.94 11.46
C ASP A 75 19.51 4.59 12.12
N PHE A 76 18.22 4.36 12.36
CA PHE A 76 17.72 3.07 12.86
C PHE A 76 17.77 1.95 11.79
N GLY A 77 18.19 2.28 10.57
CA GLY A 77 18.32 1.33 9.47
C GLY A 77 16.96 0.93 8.86
N ASN A 78 16.83 -0.34 8.46
CA ASN A 78 15.60 -0.86 7.89
C ASN A 78 14.59 -1.15 9.01
N ILE A 79 13.41 -0.56 8.95
CA ILE A 79 12.38 -0.67 9.99
C ILE A 79 11.05 -1.10 9.39
N PHE A 80 10.20 -1.76 10.19
CA PHE A 80 8.82 -2.02 9.83
C PHE A 80 7.91 -1.94 11.06
N GLN A 81 6.63 -1.67 10.83
CA GLN A 81 5.60 -1.63 11.86
C GLN A 81 4.32 -2.24 11.33
N ILE A 82 3.66 -3.05 12.16
CA ILE A 82 2.28 -3.50 11.93
C ILE A 82 1.42 -2.85 13.01
N CYS A 83 0.54 -1.94 12.63
CA CYS A 83 -0.28 -1.22 13.60
C CYS A 83 -1.68 -0.92 13.06
N HIS A 84 -2.56 -0.44 13.95
CA HIS A 84 -3.84 0.12 13.54
C HIS A 84 -3.68 1.56 13.06
N THR A 85 -4.44 1.93 12.05
CA THR A 85 -4.52 3.30 11.54
C THR A 85 -5.97 3.69 11.35
N PHE A 86 -6.21 5.01 11.32
CA PHE A 86 -7.54 5.58 11.46
C PHE A 86 -7.83 6.62 10.38
N ARG A 87 -8.92 6.43 9.63
CA ARG A 87 -9.39 7.35 8.57
C ARG A 87 -10.87 7.64 8.78
N LYS A 88 -11.23 8.90 9.00
CA LYS A 88 -12.61 9.29 9.32
C LYS A 88 -13.52 9.11 8.10
N GLY A 89 -14.73 8.60 8.31
CA GLY A 89 -15.75 8.53 7.26
C GLY A 89 -15.62 7.33 6.31
N GLU A 90 -14.50 6.60 6.35
CA GLU A 90 -14.26 5.41 5.52
C GLU A 90 -15.23 4.27 5.87
N LYS A 91 -16.16 3.99 4.95
CA LYS A 91 -17.19 2.95 5.14
C LYS A 91 -17.46 2.24 3.82
N GLY A 92 -17.29 0.92 3.81
CA GLY A 92 -17.65 0.10 2.67
C GLY A 92 -17.43 -1.38 2.94
N ILE A 93 -17.60 -2.20 1.90
CA ILE A 93 -17.27 -3.63 1.96
C ILE A 93 -15.75 -3.87 2.05
N HIS A 94 -14.96 -2.89 1.61
CA HIS A 94 -13.49 -2.92 1.61
C HIS A 94 -12.85 -1.90 2.55
N ASN A 95 -13.64 -0.95 3.07
CA ASN A 95 -13.14 0.16 3.88
C ASN A 95 -13.78 0.17 5.27
N GLN A 96 -12.96 0.46 6.28
CA GLN A 96 -13.35 0.70 7.66
C GLN A 96 -12.52 1.86 8.20
N GLU A 97 -13.09 2.62 9.13
CA GLU A 97 -12.37 3.74 9.76
C GLU A 97 -11.12 3.27 10.51
N GLU A 98 -11.15 2.05 11.09
CA GLU A 98 -10.01 1.40 11.71
C GLU A 98 -9.61 0.17 10.89
N PHE A 99 -8.35 0.11 10.48
CA PHE A 99 -7.77 -1.05 9.81
C PHE A 99 -6.32 -1.26 10.24
N THR A 100 -5.74 -2.38 9.84
CA THR A 100 -4.33 -2.70 10.14
C THR A 100 -3.49 -2.44 8.93
N LEU A 101 -2.43 -1.66 9.10
CA LEU A 101 -1.44 -1.33 8.10
C LEU A 101 -0.10 -2.01 8.45
N LEU A 102 0.57 -2.52 7.43
CA LEU A 102 2.00 -2.80 7.47
C LEU A 102 2.69 -1.63 6.78
N GLU A 103 3.58 -0.96 7.48
CA GLU A 103 4.46 0.07 6.91
C GLU A 103 5.91 -0.34 7.11
N TYR A 104 6.75 -0.15 6.09
CA TYR A 104 8.15 -0.54 6.17
C TYR A 104 9.03 0.33 5.31
N TYR A 105 10.27 0.49 5.74
CA TYR A 105 11.27 1.34 5.11
C TYR A 105 12.56 0.57 4.91
N ARG A 106 13.20 0.81 3.76
CA ARG A 106 14.49 0.21 3.44
C ARG A 106 15.46 1.25 2.91
N ILE A 107 16.58 1.40 3.59
CA ILE A 107 17.61 2.37 3.21
C ILE A 107 18.25 1.97 1.86
N GLY A 108 18.51 2.97 1.02
CA GLY A 108 19.18 2.80 -0.26
C GLY A 108 18.38 2.04 -1.33
N HIS A 109 17.05 1.94 -1.16
CA HIS A 109 16.15 1.33 -2.15
C HIS A 109 15.21 2.38 -2.73
N ASN A 110 14.95 2.27 -4.03
CA ASN A 110 13.93 3.07 -4.71
C ASN A 110 12.56 2.36 -4.72
N TYR A 111 11.51 3.09 -5.08
CA TYR A 111 10.13 2.61 -5.18
C TYR A 111 9.97 1.30 -5.99
N MET A 112 10.71 1.10 -7.09
CA MET A 112 10.62 -0.14 -7.87
C MET A 112 11.23 -1.34 -7.16
N GLN A 113 12.32 -1.14 -6.41
CA GLN A 113 12.91 -2.18 -5.59
C GLN A 113 12.03 -2.51 -4.37
N LEU A 114 11.33 -1.52 -3.81
CA LEU A 114 10.31 -1.73 -2.78
C LEU A 114 9.09 -2.49 -3.35
N ALA A 115 8.64 -2.17 -4.56
CA ALA A 115 7.58 -2.94 -5.24
C ALA A 115 7.96 -4.40 -5.47
N ALA A 116 9.20 -4.67 -5.88
CA ALA A 116 9.73 -6.03 -5.98
C ALA A 116 9.77 -6.74 -4.61
N LYS A 117 10.11 -6.02 -3.53
CA LYS A 117 10.09 -6.56 -2.16
C LYS A 117 8.67 -6.91 -1.70
N THR A 118 7.67 -6.08 -2.02
CA THR A 118 6.26 -6.39 -1.75
C THR A 118 5.78 -7.58 -2.56
N GLU A 119 6.21 -7.73 -3.81
CA GLU A 119 5.96 -8.93 -4.62
C GLU A 119 6.51 -10.20 -3.94
N GLU A 120 7.78 -10.17 -3.50
CA GLU A 120 8.39 -11.27 -2.75
C GLU A 120 7.61 -11.61 -1.48
N LEU A 121 7.18 -10.60 -0.70
CA LEU A 121 6.41 -10.78 0.53
C LEU A 121 5.08 -11.50 0.27
N VAL A 122 4.32 -11.04 -0.72
CA VAL A 122 3.00 -11.60 -1.04
C VAL A 122 3.15 -13.04 -1.56
N THR A 123 4.11 -13.30 -2.45
CA THR A 123 4.38 -14.65 -2.95
C THR A 123 4.85 -15.57 -1.83
N PHE A 124 5.70 -15.11 -0.91
CA PHE A 124 6.15 -15.87 0.26
C PHE A 124 4.98 -16.27 1.16
N ILE A 125 4.09 -15.32 1.47
CA ILE A 125 2.90 -15.58 2.30
C ILE A 125 1.98 -16.59 1.61
N ALA A 126 1.70 -16.42 0.32
CA ALA A 126 0.83 -17.31 -0.44
C ALA A 126 1.38 -18.74 -0.48
N ALA A 127 2.66 -18.90 -0.83
CA ALA A 127 3.34 -20.18 -0.86
C ALA A 127 3.33 -20.86 0.52
N SER A 128 3.59 -20.11 1.59
CA SER A 128 3.63 -20.63 2.97
C SER A 128 2.25 -21.07 3.48
N LEU A 129 1.17 -20.37 3.10
CA LEU A 129 -0.18 -20.66 3.57
C LEU A 129 -0.90 -21.74 2.77
N ASN A 130 -0.65 -21.80 1.47
CA ASN A 130 -1.45 -22.61 0.54
C ASN A 130 -0.63 -23.72 -0.13
N ASN A 131 0.69 -23.77 0.06
CA ASN A 131 1.60 -24.57 -0.76
C ASN A 131 1.38 -24.32 -2.28
N SER A 132 0.99 -23.09 -2.61
CA SER A 132 0.62 -22.65 -3.96
C SER A 132 0.69 -21.13 -4.03
N THR A 133 1.06 -20.60 -5.19
CA THR A 133 1.01 -19.17 -5.50
C THR A 133 -0.31 -18.77 -6.15
N THR A 134 -1.26 -19.69 -6.30
CA THR A 134 -2.60 -19.38 -6.81
C THR A 134 -3.58 -19.21 -5.67
N ILE A 135 -4.36 -18.13 -5.71
CA ILE A 135 -5.47 -17.88 -4.78
C ILE A 135 -6.80 -17.81 -5.53
N SER A 136 -7.90 -18.01 -4.81
CA SER A 136 -9.24 -17.74 -5.33
C SER A 136 -9.87 -16.56 -4.61
N TYR A 137 -10.37 -15.59 -5.39
CA TYR A 137 -11.04 -14.40 -4.89
C TYR A 137 -12.28 -14.13 -5.76
N GLN A 138 -13.45 -13.99 -5.12
CA GLN A 138 -14.75 -13.80 -5.79
C GLN A 138 -15.03 -14.79 -6.94
N GLY A 139 -14.60 -16.04 -6.81
CA GLY A 139 -14.77 -17.08 -7.83
C GLY A 139 -13.76 -17.01 -8.99
N GLN A 140 -12.90 -16.00 -9.02
CA GLN A 140 -11.78 -15.91 -9.96
C GLN A 140 -10.53 -16.56 -9.38
N SER A 141 -9.71 -17.12 -10.25
CA SER A 141 -8.38 -17.65 -9.92
C SER A 141 -7.34 -16.59 -10.22
N ILE A 142 -6.52 -16.24 -9.23
CA ILE A 142 -5.46 -15.24 -9.35
C ILE A 142 -4.10 -15.95 -9.19
N ASP A 143 -3.24 -15.82 -10.19
CA ASP A 143 -1.88 -16.34 -10.16
C ASP A 143 -0.90 -15.29 -9.62
N LEU A 144 -0.39 -15.52 -8.42
CA LEU A 144 0.60 -14.66 -7.74
C LEU A 144 2.05 -15.05 -8.06
N SER A 145 2.27 -15.98 -9.00
CA SER A 145 3.63 -16.36 -9.40
C SER A 145 4.35 -15.19 -10.06
N PRO A 146 5.61 -14.90 -9.65
CA PRO A 146 6.41 -13.87 -10.29
C PRO A 146 6.81 -14.28 -11.72
N PRO A 147 7.10 -13.32 -12.61
CA PRO A 147 7.00 -11.88 -12.38
C PRO A 147 5.56 -11.35 -12.50
N TRP A 148 5.24 -10.32 -11.71
CA TRP A 148 3.99 -9.57 -11.86
C TRP A 148 3.99 -8.60 -13.04
N LEU A 149 2.80 -8.29 -13.54
CA LEU A 149 2.63 -7.28 -14.60
C LEU A 149 3.07 -5.91 -14.05
N ARG A 150 3.85 -5.17 -14.83
CA ARG A 150 4.33 -3.82 -14.49
C ARG A 150 3.97 -2.89 -15.62
N LEU A 151 3.18 -1.86 -15.34
CA LEU A 151 2.81 -0.83 -16.32
C LEU A 151 3.03 0.53 -15.68
N SER A 152 3.57 1.48 -16.45
CA SER A 152 3.51 2.87 -16.04
C SER A 152 2.05 3.34 -16.06
N VAL A 153 1.73 4.41 -15.31
CA VAL A 153 0.40 5.01 -15.33
C VAL A 153 0.01 5.40 -16.77
N SER A 154 0.92 6.03 -17.51
CA SER A 154 0.70 6.39 -18.92
C SER A 154 0.33 5.18 -19.78
N GLU A 155 1.06 4.07 -19.70
CA GLU A 155 0.78 2.84 -20.45
C GLU A 155 -0.57 2.23 -20.07
N ALA A 156 -0.84 2.10 -18.77
CA ALA A 156 -2.04 1.45 -18.26
C ALA A 156 -3.30 2.23 -18.67
N PHE A 157 -3.31 3.55 -18.50
CA PHE A 157 -4.44 4.39 -18.89
C PHE A 157 -4.60 4.47 -20.41
N THR A 158 -3.51 4.50 -21.17
CA THR A 158 -3.59 4.49 -22.64
C THR A 158 -4.27 3.22 -23.15
N VAL A 159 -3.87 2.06 -22.59
CA VAL A 159 -4.40 0.76 -23.00
C VAL A 159 -5.83 0.53 -22.50
N ALA A 160 -6.11 0.86 -21.24
CA ALA A 160 -7.39 0.54 -20.61
C ALA A 160 -8.47 1.60 -20.83
N CYS A 161 -8.07 2.88 -20.92
CA CYS A 161 -8.98 4.03 -20.91
C CYS A 161 -8.89 4.91 -22.17
N GLY A 162 -7.83 4.75 -22.99
CA GLY A 162 -7.66 5.49 -24.24
C GLY A 162 -7.17 6.93 -24.09
N TRP A 163 -6.56 7.29 -22.97
CA TRP A 163 -5.93 8.60 -22.73
C TRP A 163 -4.73 8.46 -21.78
N ASP A 164 -3.93 9.53 -21.66
CA ASP A 164 -2.73 9.54 -20.82
C ASP A 164 -2.82 10.66 -19.77
N PRO A 165 -2.93 10.33 -18.47
CA PRO A 165 -3.03 11.33 -17.39
C PRO A 165 -1.71 12.06 -17.11
N VAL A 166 -0.57 11.60 -17.65
CA VAL A 166 0.71 12.33 -17.61
C VAL A 166 0.72 13.46 -18.65
N VAL A 167 -0.11 13.35 -19.70
CA VAL A 167 -0.21 14.35 -20.78
C VAL A 167 -1.40 15.28 -20.59
N ILE A 168 -2.53 14.76 -20.10
CA ILE A 168 -3.79 15.50 -19.92
C ILE A 168 -4.14 15.44 -18.44
N SER A 169 -4.22 16.58 -17.75
CA SER A 169 -4.66 16.61 -16.34
C SER A 169 -6.18 16.52 -16.26
N ASP A 170 -6.67 15.52 -15.54
CA ASP A 170 -8.06 15.34 -15.12
C ASP A 170 -8.10 14.45 -13.86
N PRO A 171 -7.86 15.03 -12.66
CA PRO A 171 -7.72 14.25 -11.42
C PRO A 171 -8.97 13.46 -11.03
N GLU A 172 -10.16 14.02 -11.23
CA GLU A 172 -11.42 13.33 -10.91
C GLU A 172 -11.63 12.10 -11.80
N ARG A 173 -11.36 12.25 -13.11
CA ARG A 173 -11.41 11.13 -14.04
C ARG A 173 -10.32 10.10 -13.75
N PHE A 174 -9.12 10.56 -13.42
CA PHE A 174 -8.01 9.71 -13.04
C PHE A 174 -8.39 8.80 -11.87
N ASP A 175 -8.88 9.36 -10.76
CA ASP A 175 -9.23 8.58 -9.55
C ASP A 175 -10.35 7.57 -9.85
N PHE A 176 -11.37 8.01 -10.59
CA PHE A 176 -12.48 7.14 -10.96
C PHE A 176 -12.03 5.97 -11.85
N GLU A 177 -11.29 6.23 -12.92
CA GLU A 177 -10.87 5.18 -13.85
C GLU A 177 -9.72 4.32 -13.31
N LEU A 178 -8.89 4.84 -12.41
CA LEU A 178 -7.91 4.06 -11.66
C LEU A 178 -8.63 2.96 -10.87
N ALA A 179 -9.64 3.34 -10.09
CA ALA A 179 -10.39 2.43 -9.23
C ALA A 179 -11.33 1.48 -9.97
N THR A 180 -11.83 1.86 -11.14
CA THR A 180 -12.89 1.10 -11.85
C THR A 180 -12.43 0.37 -13.11
N THR A 181 -11.39 0.85 -13.79
CA THR A 181 -10.96 0.31 -15.09
C THR A 181 -9.53 -0.22 -15.02
N VAL A 182 -8.57 0.60 -14.56
CA VAL A 182 -7.16 0.20 -14.49
C VAL A 182 -6.95 -0.90 -13.44
N ALA A 183 -7.62 -0.82 -12.29
CA ALA A 183 -7.58 -1.86 -11.28
C ALA A 183 -8.02 -3.24 -11.83
N GLU A 184 -8.92 -3.30 -12.82
CA GLU A 184 -9.38 -4.56 -13.42
C GLU A 184 -8.30 -5.28 -14.24
N LEU A 185 -7.23 -4.60 -14.63
CA LEU A 185 -6.06 -5.26 -15.25
C LEU A 185 -5.41 -6.28 -14.30
N SER A 186 -5.70 -6.19 -12.99
CA SER A 186 -5.18 -7.10 -11.96
C SER A 186 -6.07 -8.32 -11.64
N GLN A 187 -7.12 -8.59 -12.43
CA GLN A 187 -8.12 -9.62 -12.11
C GLN A 187 -7.59 -11.05 -12.09
N THR A 188 -6.58 -11.37 -12.91
CA THR A 188 -6.02 -12.73 -13.03
C THR A 188 -4.57 -12.85 -12.60
N ARG A 189 -3.84 -11.73 -12.59
CA ARG A 189 -2.46 -11.60 -12.13
C ARG A 189 -2.30 -10.24 -11.44
N PRO A 190 -1.43 -10.11 -10.43
CA PRO A 190 -1.11 -8.80 -9.84
C PRO A 190 -0.56 -7.79 -10.85
N LEU A 191 -0.89 -6.53 -10.63
CA LEU A 191 -0.39 -5.37 -11.36
C LEU A 191 0.42 -4.48 -10.41
N VAL A 192 1.61 -4.09 -10.83
CA VAL A 192 2.38 -2.98 -10.26
C VAL A 192 2.22 -1.81 -11.22
N LEU A 193 1.48 -0.79 -10.79
CA LEU A 193 1.30 0.47 -11.51
C LEU A 193 2.35 1.46 -11.02
N TYR A 194 3.10 2.13 -11.89
CA TYR A 194 4.23 2.98 -11.47
C TYR A 194 4.35 4.28 -12.29
N ASP A 195 5.20 5.21 -11.86
CA ASP A 195 5.39 6.53 -12.51
C ASP A 195 4.09 7.35 -12.56
N PHE A 196 3.57 7.73 -11.39
CA PHE A 196 2.34 8.51 -11.27
C PHE A 196 2.54 9.97 -11.74
N PRO A 197 1.52 10.63 -12.32
CA PRO A 197 1.59 12.05 -12.65
C PRO A 197 2.03 12.89 -11.45
N ALA A 198 2.82 13.93 -11.67
CA ALA A 198 3.35 14.80 -10.61
C ALA A 198 2.23 15.43 -9.74
N GLU A 199 1.08 15.75 -10.33
CA GLU A 199 -0.09 16.25 -9.59
C GLU A 199 -0.68 15.19 -8.63
N MET A 200 -0.40 13.92 -8.89
CA MET A 200 -0.77 12.77 -8.07
C MET A 200 0.44 12.20 -7.31
N ALA A 201 1.53 12.97 -7.17
CA ALA A 201 2.75 12.52 -6.50
C ALA A 201 2.57 12.24 -5.00
N SER A 202 1.57 12.83 -4.33
CA SER A 202 1.51 12.84 -2.86
C SER A 202 2.86 13.32 -2.28
N LEU A 203 3.38 12.67 -1.23
CA LEU A 203 4.70 12.92 -0.62
C LEU A 203 5.88 12.30 -1.40
N SER A 204 5.66 11.81 -2.63
CA SER A 204 6.68 11.10 -3.41
C SER A 204 7.62 12.07 -4.14
N ARG A 205 8.90 11.69 -4.23
CA ARG A 205 9.89 12.43 -5.01
C ARG A 205 9.56 12.44 -6.52
N LEU A 206 9.77 13.57 -7.20
CA LEU A 206 9.72 13.63 -8.66
C LEU A 206 10.88 12.87 -9.30
N LYS A 207 10.63 12.27 -10.47
CA LYS A 207 11.64 11.51 -11.18
C LYS A 207 12.65 12.46 -11.81
N ALA A 208 13.93 12.32 -11.45
CA ALA A 208 14.98 13.25 -11.90
C ALA A 208 15.12 13.36 -13.44
N ALA A 209 14.70 12.34 -14.19
CA ALA A 209 14.76 12.31 -15.64
C ALA A 209 13.49 12.87 -16.34
N ASP A 210 12.37 12.98 -15.62
CA ASP A 210 11.09 13.46 -16.13
C ASP A 210 10.23 13.99 -14.97
N ASP A 211 10.17 15.31 -14.83
CA ASP A 211 9.47 16.01 -13.74
C ASP A 211 7.94 15.89 -13.81
N LYS A 212 7.40 15.30 -14.88
CA LYS A 212 5.97 15.03 -15.03
C LYS A 212 5.51 13.83 -14.23
N VAL A 213 6.42 12.99 -13.76
CA VAL A 213 6.11 11.78 -13.01
C VAL A 213 6.85 11.72 -11.69
N ALA A 214 6.21 11.08 -10.71
CA ALA A 214 6.76 10.82 -9.40
C ALA A 214 7.22 9.35 -9.27
N GLU A 215 8.23 9.14 -8.44
CA GLU A 215 8.73 7.83 -8.03
C GLU A 215 7.75 7.16 -7.05
N ARG A 216 6.54 6.89 -7.53
CA ARG A 216 5.43 6.24 -6.84
C ARG A 216 5.00 4.99 -7.61
N ALA A 217 4.61 3.97 -6.87
CA ALA A 217 3.99 2.76 -7.38
C ALA A 217 2.84 2.31 -6.48
N GLU A 218 1.86 1.67 -7.09
CA GLU A 218 0.76 0.99 -6.41
C GLU A 218 0.66 -0.46 -6.87
N ILE A 219 0.25 -1.35 -5.98
CA ILE A 219 0.05 -2.77 -6.27
C ILE A 219 -1.43 -3.09 -6.21
N PHE A 220 -1.96 -3.66 -7.28
CA PHE A 220 -3.33 -4.12 -7.38
C PHE A 220 -3.37 -5.66 -7.51
N ILE A 221 -4.29 -6.29 -6.77
CA ILE A 221 -4.56 -7.73 -6.87
C ILE A 221 -6.08 -7.96 -6.84
N GLY A 222 -6.63 -8.60 -7.87
CA GLY A 222 -8.06 -8.91 -7.92
C GLY A 222 -8.95 -7.67 -7.93
N GLY A 223 -8.49 -6.58 -8.55
CA GLY A 223 -9.20 -5.31 -8.61
C GLY A 223 -9.10 -4.44 -7.36
N LEU A 224 -8.28 -4.81 -6.37
CA LEU A 224 -8.10 -4.05 -5.14
C LEU A 224 -6.66 -3.54 -5.00
N GLU A 225 -6.53 -2.28 -4.58
CA GLU A 225 -5.26 -1.74 -4.11
C GLU A 225 -4.82 -2.50 -2.84
N LEU A 226 -3.59 -3.00 -2.84
CA LEU A 226 -2.97 -3.72 -1.73
C LEU A 226 -1.86 -2.93 -1.05
N ALA A 227 -1.13 -2.11 -1.82
CA ALA A 227 -0.01 -1.34 -1.31
C ALA A 227 0.21 -0.08 -2.15
N ASN A 228 0.58 0.99 -1.46
CA ASN A 228 1.14 2.22 -2.01
C ASN A 228 2.62 2.29 -1.59
N ILE A 229 3.48 2.67 -2.53
CA ILE A 229 4.94 2.62 -2.42
C ILE A 229 5.51 3.87 -3.07
N PHE A 230 6.45 4.53 -2.42
CA PHE A 230 7.16 5.65 -3.02
C PHE A 230 8.60 5.77 -2.52
N SER A 231 9.44 6.44 -3.30
CA SER A 231 10.73 6.92 -2.83
C SER A 231 10.49 8.16 -1.96
N GLU A 232 10.86 8.06 -0.68
CA GLU A 232 10.72 9.17 0.28
C GLU A 232 11.42 10.44 -0.20
N LEU A 233 10.73 11.57 -0.03
CA LEU A 233 11.32 12.88 -0.25
C LEU A 233 12.30 13.17 0.91
N THR A 234 13.59 13.13 0.59
CA THR A 234 14.67 13.33 1.57
C THR A 234 15.30 14.71 1.47
N ASP A 235 14.93 15.51 0.46
CA ASP A 235 15.41 16.88 0.29
C ASP A 235 14.50 17.84 1.08
N PRO A 236 15.02 18.58 2.09
CA PRO A 236 14.21 19.52 2.87
C PRO A 236 13.84 20.82 2.11
N ILE A 237 14.34 21.01 0.89
CA ILE A 237 14.10 22.20 0.05
C ILE A 237 12.98 21.96 -0.97
N GLU A 238 12.74 20.70 -1.34
CA GLU A 238 11.69 20.25 -2.26
C GLU A 238 10.35 20.05 -1.52
#